data_AF-A0A7X9NZ60-F1
#
_entry.id   AF-A0A7X9NZ60-F1
#
_cell.length_a   1.000
_cell.length_b   1.000
_cell.length_c   1.000
_cell.angle_alpha   90.00
_cell.angle_beta   90.00
_cell.angle_gamma   90.00
#
_symmetry.space_group_name_H-M   'P 1'
#
loop_
_entity.id
_entity.type
_entity.pdbx_description
1 polymer ?
#
loop_
_entity_poly.entity_id
_entity_poly.type
_entity_poly.pdbx_seq_one_letter_code
_entity_poly.pdbx_strand_id
1 'polypeptide(L)'
;MKSKLILLQLFYFIIAFSGKVQAQEVMTLSGKAFYLKETYINYDVPIKIDTLELNKFKVYLLQSLEKDPIQKKVFKTKENNNFQFTFKKKLLKRYKYLEFHSSRLSSNHIIKLDTLSQSNFSVIVEKIPVTVLVAKPIIYLYPEKEQTVQLTLDFKGELLNTYPKYDNGWTVKASPDGKLIDTKDGRAHEYLFWDGTYNFSKEHYDYKSGFYVKRKEYIPFLESKLSYIGLTEREANDFISYWLPELNKNEISFIHFRINDNIDNTAFISCVPKFNTHLRVYMEFKSVSKKSIGALPETKLPKIERKGSVLVEWGGAEIRNDLLTP
;
A
#
# COMPACT_ATOMS: atom_id res chain seq x y z
N MET A 1 -14.83 -1.03 -13.63
CA MET A 1 -15.44 -2.27 -13.08
C MET A 1 -16.95 -2.17 -13.16
N LYS A 2 -17.62 -3.22 -13.61
CA LYS A 2 -19.09 -3.30 -13.62
C LYS A 2 -19.58 -3.34 -12.17
N SER A 3 -20.34 -2.33 -11.75
CA SER A 3 -20.86 -2.20 -10.39
C SER A 3 -21.94 -3.25 -10.10
N LYS A 4 -21.89 -3.87 -8.91
CA LYS A 4 -23.03 -4.61 -8.35
C LYS A 4 -23.78 -3.67 -7.40
N LEU A 5 -24.88 -3.09 -7.87
CA LEU A 5 -25.82 -2.35 -7.03
C LEU A 5 -26.73 -3.39 -6.34
N ILE A 6 -26.57 -3.60 -5.04
CA ILE A 6 -27.45 -4.51 -4.27
C ILE A 6 -28.55 -3.65 -3.64
N LEU A 7 -29.75 -3.66 -4.23
CA LEU A 7 -30.96 -3.10 -3.64
C LEU A 7 -31.52 -4.11 -2.61
N LEU A 8 -31.60 -3.72 -1.34
CA LEU A 8 -32.36 -4.46 -0.32
C LEU A 8 -33.62 -3.66 0.04
N GLN A 9 -34.80 -4.26 -0.15
CA GLN A 9 -36.07 -3.70 0.32
C GLN A 9 -36.16 -3.80 1.85
N LEU A 10 -36.45 -2.70 2.52
CA LEU A 10 -36.92 -2.69 3.91
C LEU A 10 -38.33 -2.10 3.93
N PHE A 11 -39.28 -2.87 4.47
CA PHE A 11 -40.72 -2.54 4.54
C PHE A 11 -40.98 -1.24 5.32
N TYR A 12 -41.92 -0.43 4.83
CA TYR A 12 -42.39 0.81 5.47
C TYR A 12 -43.80 0.62 6.08
N PHE A 13 -44.01 1.16 7.29
CA PHE A 13 -45.33 1.43 7.86
C PHE A 13 -45.98 2.64 7.15
N ILE A 14 -47.27 2.54 6.83
CA ILE A 14 -48.08 3.61 6.24
C ILE A 14 -48.74 4.41 7.37
N ILE A 15 -48.50 5.73 7.42
CA ILE A 15 -49.36 6.69 8.11
C ILE A 15 -49.82 7.70 7.06
N ALA A 16 -51.13 7.78 6.84
CA ALA A 16 -51.77 8.69 5.90
C ALA A 16 -52.01 10.06 6.54
N PHE A 17 -51.73 11.14 5.81
CA PHE A 17 -52.30 12.46 6.06
C PHE A 17 -52.72 13.11 4.74
N SER A 18 -53.97 13.56 4.69
CA SER A 18 -54.56 14.33 3.60
C SER A 18 -54.29 15.82 3.78
N GLY A 19 -53.60 16.44 2.83
CA GLY A 19 -53.42 17.88 2.74
C GLY A 19 -52.87 18.25 1.38
N LYS A 20 -53.47 19.23 0.69
CA LYS A 20 -53.05 19.71 -0.63
C LYS A 20 -51.59 20.20 -0.56
N VAL A 21 -50.65 19.46 -1.17
CA VAL A 21 -49.24 19.85 -1.25
C VAL A 21 -48.98 20.45 -2.63
N GLN A 22 -48.69 21.74 -2.64
CA GLN A 22 -48.08 22.44 -3.77
C GLN A 22 -46.75 21.72 -4.08
N ALA A 23 -46.67 21.05 -5.23
CA ALA A 23 -45.57 20.15 -5.58
C ALA A 23 -44.23 20.90 -5.69
N GLN A 24 -43.53 21.08 -4.57
CA GLN A 24 -42.09 21.24 -4.62
C GLN A 24 -41.50 19.88 -4.99
N GLU A 25 -41.19 19.71 -6.27
CA GLU A 25 -40.54 18.52 -6.81
C GLU A 25 -39.10 18.42 -6.31
N VAL A 26 -38.95 17.91 -5.10
CA VAL A 26 -37.67 17.70 -4.46
C VAL A 26 -37.39 16.20 -4.41
N MET A 27 -36.17 15.81 -4.72
CA MET A 27 -35.68 14.45 -4.53
C MET A 27 -34.83 14.44 -3.26
N THR A 28 -35.16 13.54 -2.34
CA THR A 28 -34.33 13.26 -1.18
C THR A 28 -33.65 11.92 -1.41
N LEU A 29 -32.33 11.92 -1.29
CA LEU A 29 -31.50 10.73 -1.32
C LEU A 29 -30.87 10.55 0.06
N SER A 30 -31.17 9.43 0.69
CA SER A 30 -30.57 9.01 1.95
C SER A 30 -29.97 7.62 1.83
N GLY A 31 -29.00 7.33 2.69
CA GLY A 31 -28.33 6.06 2.64
C GLY A 31 -27.16 5.94 3.59
N LYS A 32 -26.56 4.77 3.55
CA LYS A 32 -25.32 4.45 4.25
C LYS A 32 -24.26 4.10 3.22
N ALA A 33 -23.03 4.51 3.49
CA ALA A 33 -21.87 4.02 2.76
C ALA A 33 -21.22 2.90 3.58
N PHE A 34 -20.90 1.80 2.90
CA PHE A 34 -20.20 0.66 3.46
C PHE A 34 -18.98 0.34 2.61
N TYR A 35 -18.02 -0.38 3.18
CA TYR A 35 -16.99 -1.08 2.41
C TYR A 35 -17.04 -2.57 2.69
N LEU A 36 -16.64 -3.36 1.69
CA LEU A 36 -16.48 -4.80 1.87
C LEU A 36 -15.22 -5.07 2.69
N LYS A 37 -15.37 -5.86 3.76
CA LYS A 37 -14.28 -6.49 4.48
C LYS A 37 -14.28 -7.95 4.09
N GLU A 38 -13.33 -8.30 3.24
CA GLU A 38 -13.05 -9.67 2.89
C GLU A 38 -12.09 -10.24 3.94
N THR A 39 -12.47 -11.37 4.53
CA THR A 39 -11.60 -12.13 5.45
C THR A 39 -11.07 -13.34 4.71
N TYR A 40 -9.75 -13.41 4.59
CA TYR A 40 -9.02 -14.46 3.88
C TYR A 40 -8.36 -15.39 4.90
N ILE A 41 -8.50 -16.71 4.73
CA ILE A 41 -7.71 -17.70 5.50
C ILE A 41 -6.55 -18.26 4.65
N ASN A 42 -6.63 -18.18 3.31
CA ASN A 42 -5.56 -18.58 2.39
C ASN A 42 -5.66 -17.85 1.04
N TYR A 43 -5.39 -16.53 1.03
CA TYR A 43 -5.09 -15.60 -0.09
C TYR A 43 -5.90 -15.62 -1.41
N ASP A 44 -6.67 -16.66 -1.75
CA ASP A 44 -7.34 -16.83 -3.05
C ASP A 44 -8.87 -16.84 -2.95
N VAL A 45 -9.45 -17.16 -1.79
CA VAL A 45 -10.91 -17.24 -1.62
C VAL A 45 -11.36 -16.54 -0.32
N PRO A 46 -12.17 -15.47 -0.39
CA PRO A 46 -12.74 -14.85 0.80
C PRO A 46 -13.78 -15.79 1.42
N ILE A 47 -13.56 -16.18 2.68
CA ILE A 47 -14.47 -17.09 3.41
C ILE A 47 -15.65 -16.33 4.00
N LYS A 48 -15.46 -15.02 4.21
CA LYS A 48 -16.49 -14.14 4.75
C LYS A 48 -16.39 -12.77 4.12
N ILE A 49 -17.48 -12.34 3.50
CA ILE A 49 -17.68 -10.97 3.02
C ILE A 49 -18.54 -10.27 4.07
N ASP A 50 -17.91 -9.48 4.93
CA ASP A 50 -18.62 -8.60 5.87
C ASP A 50 -18.72 -7.19 5.27
N THR A 51 -19.74 -6.42 5.68
CA THR A 51 -19.85 -5.00 5.34
C THR A 51 -19.52 -4.16 6.57
N LEU A 52 -18.56 -3.24 6.45
CA LEU A 52 -18.24 -2.26 7.50
C LEU A 52 -18.67 -0.86 7.07
N GLU A 53 -19.11 -0.06 8.04
CA GLU A 53 -19.59 1.29 7.76
C GLU A 53 -18.43 2.23 7.36
N LEU A 54 -18.57 2.93 6.23
CA LEU A 54 -17.62 3.94 5.78
C LEU A 54 -17.90 5.27 6.51
N ASN A 55 -17.01 5.60 7.45
CA ASN A 55 -17.05 6.88 8.17
C ASN A 55 -16.20 7.94 7.46
N LYS A 56 -16.54 9.23 7.63
CA LYS A 56 -15.77 10.38 7.11
C LYS A 56 -15.54 10.34 5.59
N PHE A 57 -16.61 10.43 4.81
CA PHE A 57 -16.57 10.59 3.36
C PHE A 57 -17.25 11.89 2.93
N LYS A 58 -17.01 12.31 1.69
CA LYS A 58 -17.67 13.44 1.03
C LYS A 58 -18.47 12.92 -0.13
N VAL A 59 -19.61 13.56 -0.39
CA VAL A 59 -20.42 13.27 -1.58
C VAL A 59 -20.42 14.51 -2.47
N TYR A 60 -20.13 14.32 -3.74
CA TYR A 60 -20.17 15.37 -4.76
C TYR A 60 -21.23 15.06 -5.80
N LEU A 61 -21.92 16.09 -6.28
CA LEU A 61 -22.64 16.03 -7.55
C LEU A 61 -21.70 16.41 -8.68
N LEU A 62 -21.65 15.59 -9.73
CA LEU A 62 -20.85 15.85 -10.94
C LEU A 62 -21.75 16.07 -12.16
N GLN A 63 -21.37 17.02 -13.01
CA GLN A 63 -22.03 17.26 -14.30
C GLN A 63 -21.57 16.24 -15.36
N SER A 64 -20.28 15.93 -15.36
CA SER A 64 -19.60 14.97 -16.24
C SER A 64 -18.64 14.09 -15.41
N LEU A 65 -17.95 13.14 -16.05
CA LEU A 65 -16.92 12.32 -15.41
C LEU A 65 -15.52 12.96 -15.47
N GLU A 66 -15.40 14.17 -16.01
CA GLU A 66 -14.12 14.88 -16.16
C GLU A 66 -13.62 15.41 -14.79
N LYS A 67 -12.29 15.44 -14.63
CA LYS A 67 -11.61 15.80 -13.37
C LYS A 67 -11.55 17.32 -13.12
N ASP A 68 -12.62 18.05 -13.39
CA ASP A 68 -12.67 19.50 -13.19
C ASP A 68 -13.30 19.87 -11.81
N PRO A 69 -12.57 20.53 -10.90
CA PRO A 69 -13.09 20.98 -9.61
C PRO A 69 -14.30 21.91 -9.73
N ILE A 70 -14.40 22.71 -10.80
CA ILE A 70 -15.46 23.71 -11.03
C ILE A 70 -16.82 23.02 -11.25
N GLN A 71 -16.80 21.76 -11.68
CA GLN A 71 -18.00 20.97 -11.98
C GLN A 71 -18.58 20.25 -10.74
N LYS A 72 -17.93 20.33 -9.57
CA LYS A 72 -18.33 19.62 -8.35
C LYS A 72 -19.18 20.50 -7.42
N LYS A 73 -20.34 20.00 -7.00
CA LYS A 73 -21.08 20.60 -5.86
C LYS A 73 -20.96 19.72 -4.63
N VAL A 74 -20.45 20.27 -3.54
CA VAL A 74 -20.16 19.54 -2.29
C VAL A 74 -21.43 19.41 -1.45
N PHE A 75 -21.71 18.19 -0.98
CA PHE A 75 -22.62 17.95 0.13
C PHE A 75 -21.80 17.41 1.30
N LYS A 76 -21.79 18.16 2.41
CA LYS A 76 -21.21 17.66 3.65
C LYS A 76 -22.17 16.64 4.23
N THR A 77 -21.70 15.40 4.42
CA THR A 77 -22.42 14.43 5.23
C THR A 77 -22.36 14.86 6.69
N LYS A 78 -23.34 14.45 7.49
CA LYS A 78 -23.22 14.57 8.95
C LYS A 78 -22.10 13.64 9.44
N GLU A 79 -21.65 13.81 10.67
CA GLU A 79 -20.50 13.06 11.23
C GLU A 79 -20.73 11.54 11.31
N ASN A 80 -21.97 11.08 11.12
CA ASN A 80 -22.31 9.67 10.99
C ASN A 80 -22.23 9.20 9.52
N ASN A 81 -21.95 7.92 9.32
CA ASN A 81 -21.96 7.18 8.04
C ASN A 81 -23.24 7.30 7.19
N ASN A 82 -24.26 7.99 7.70
CA ASN A 82 -25.50 8.28 7.00
C ASN A 82 -25.30 9.54 6.14
N PHE A 83 -25.62 9.43 4.86
CA PHE A 83 -25.86 10.61 4.03
C PHE A 83 -27.36 10.83 3.89
N GLN A 84 -27.77 12.09 3.91
CA GLN A 84 -29.09 12.51 3.48
C GLN A 84 -28.95 13.87 2.82
N PHE A 85 -29.38 13.97 1.57
CA PHE A 85 -29.38 15.23 0.85
C PHE A 85 -30.64 15.37 0.01
N THR A 86 -31.14 16.60 -0.02
CA THR A 86 -32.42 16.95 -0.60
C THR A 86 -32.17 18.04 -1.64
N PHE A 87 -32.57 17.78 -2.88
CA PHE A 87 -32.33 18.69 -3.99
C PHE A 87 -33.54 18.82 -4.91
N LYS A 88 -33.74 20.01 -5.48
CA LYS A 88 -34.79 20.26 -6.47
C LYS A 88 -34.55 19.42 -7.72
N LYS A 89 -35.56 18.74 -8.28
CA LYS A 89 -35.43 17.90 -9.48
C LYS A 89 -34.76 18.62 -10.66
N LYS A 90 -34.90 19.94 -10.78
CA LYS A 90 -34.21 20.76 -11.81
C LYS A 90 -32.68 20.57 -11.81
N LEU A 91 -32.07 20.20 -10.69
CA LEU A 91 -30.63 19.90 -10.60
C LEU A 91 -30.23 18.64 -11.39
N LEU A 92 -31.14 17.69 -11.62
CA LEU A 92 -30.89 16.48 -12.45
C LEU A 92 -30.65 16.82 -13.93
N LYS A 93 -31.03 18.03 -14.37
CA LYS A 93 -30.66 18.54 -15.71
C LYS A 93 -29.18 18.87 -15.80
N ARG A 94 -28.59 19.38 -14.72
CA ARG A 94 -27.21 19.86 -14.65
C ARG A 94 -26.23 18.80 -14.14
N TYR A 95 -26.61 18.03 -13.13
CA TYR A 95 -25.76 17.02 -12.51
C TYR A 95 -26.27 15.62 -12.85
N LYS A 96 -25.36 14.75 -13.25
CA LYS A 96 -25.65 13.40 -13.76
C LYS A 96 -25.10 12.30 -12.85
N TYR A 97 -24.14 12.61 -11.98
CA TYR A 97 -23.48 11.62 -11.15
C TYR A 97 -23.38 12.06 -9.69
N LEU A 98 -23.31 11.07 -8.81
CA LEU A 98 -22.86 11.17 -7.43
C LEU A 98 -21.47 10.55 -7.33
N GLU A 99 -20.53 11.27 -6.72
CA GLU A 99 -19.19 10.80 -6.44
C GLU A 99 -18.99 10.72 -4.93
N PHE A 100 -18.73 9.51 -4.43
CA PHE A 100 -18.34 9.26 -3.05
C PHE A 100 -16.81 9.26 -2.98
N HIS A 101 -16.28 10.15 -2.16
CA HIS A 101 -14.87 10.35 -1.97
C HIS A 101 -14.51 10.19 -0.50
N SER A 102 -13.49 9.40 -0.22
CA SER A 102 -12.89 9.31 1.11
C SER A 102 -11.40 9.10 0.93
N SER A 103 -10.60 9.62 1.86
CA SER A 103 -9.16 9.31 1.93
C SER A 103 -8.89 7.83 2.18
N ARG A 104 -9.90 7.06 2.58
CA ARG A 104 -9.83 5.60 2.77
C ARG A 104 -10.06 4.80 1.50
N LEU A 105 -10.41 5.49 0.41
CA LEU A 105 -10.68 4.87 -0.88
C LEU A 105 -9.54 5.23 -1.83
N SER A 106 -8.98 4.22 -2.49
CA SER A 106 -7.99 4.41 -3.56
C SER A 106 -8.59 4.97 -4.85
N SER A 107 -9.92 4.91 -5.01
CA SER A 107 -10.66 5.53 -6.10
C SER A 107 -12.03 6.01 -5.65
N ASN A 108 -12.56 7.05 -6.29
CA ASN A 108 -13.89 7.57 -5.97
C ASN A 108 -14.97 6.64 -6.55
N HIS A 109 -16.02 6.38 -5.78
CA HIS A 109 -17.15 5.58 -6.25
C HIS A 109 -18.20 6.48 -6.90
N ILE A 110 -18.57 6.17 -8.15
CA ILE A 110 -19.45 7.03 -8.95
C ILE A 110 -20.75 6.29 -9.29
N ILE A 111 -21.88 6.93 -9.00
CA ILE A 111 -23.23 6.44 -9.30
C ILE A 111 -23.92 7.41 -10.26
N LYS A 112 -24.59 6.90 -11.29
CA LYS A 112 -25.39 7.71 -12.21
C LYS A 112 -26.76 8.00 -11.59
N LEU A 113 -27.15 9.27 -11.50
CA LEU A 113 -28.36 9.70 -10.78
C LEU A 113 -29.65 9.19 -11.42
N ASP A 114 -29.69 9.02 -12.75
CA ASP A 114 -30.88 8.51 -13.45
C ASP A 114 -31.14 7.00 -13.20
N THR A 115 -30.17 6.28 -12.65
CA THR A 115 -30.32 4.88 -12.24
C THR A 115 -30.92 4.71 -10.83
N LEU A 116 -31.07 5.81 -10.08
CA LEU A 116 -31.62 5.78 -8.73
C LEU A 116 -33.15 5.95 -8.79
N SER A 117 -33.88 4.85 -8.64
CA SER A 117 -35.35 4.83 -8.61
C SER A 117 -35.96 5.03 -7.22
N GLN A 118 -35.13 5.05 -6.16
CA GLN A 118 -35.55 5.07 -4.76
C GLN A 118 -34.95 6.24 -3.97
N SER A 119 -35.65 6.68 -2.92
CA SER A 119 -35.21 7.73 -1.99
C SER A 119 -34.19 7.23 -0.95
N ASN A 120 -34.09 5.92 -0.72
CA ASN A 120 -33.13 5.32 0.21
C ASN A 120 -32.32 4.20 -0.46
N PHE A 121 -30.99 4.25 -0.40
CA PHE A 121 -30.12 3.20 -0.94
C PHE A 121 -28.82 3.06 -0.15
N SER A 122 -28.24 1.86 -0.13
CA SER A 122 -26.91 1.60 0.43
C SER A 122 -25.86 1.61 -0.67
N VAL A 123 -24.72 2.24 -0.42
CA VAL A 123 -23.58 2.23 -1.34
C VAL A 123 -22.50 1.33 -0.78
N ILE A 124 -22.17 0.27 -1.53
CA ILE A 124 -21.00 -0.55 -1.26
C ILE A 124 -19.86 0.05 -2.06
N VAL A 125 -18.87 0.59 -1.35
CA VAL A 125 -17.62 1.02 -1.95
C VAL A 125 -16.59 -0.07 -1.71
N GLU A 126 -16.15 -0.74 -2.77
CA GLU A 126 -15.13 -1.78 -2.66
C GLU A 126 -13.82 -1.18 -2.12
N LYS A 127 -13.31 -1.77 -1.02
CA LYS A 127 -11.96 -1.49 -0.57
C LYS A 127 -11.03 -2.20 -1.55
N ILE A 128 -10.31 -1.46 -2.38
CA ILE A 128 -9.15 -2.05 -3.05
C ILE A 128 -8.17 -2.42 -1.92
N PRO A 129 -7.65 -3.66 -1.88
CA PRO A 129 -6.61 -4.01 -0.92
C PRO A 129 -5.54 -2.94 -0.95
N VAL A 130 -5.13 -2.53 0.25
CA VAL A 130 -4.07 -1.55 0.39
C VAL A 130 -2.79 -2.27 0.03
N THR A 131 -2.41 -2.15 -1.23
CA THR A 131 -1.23 -2.82 -1.74
C THR A 131 -0.02 -1.93 -1.48
N VAL A 132 0.93 -2.43 -0.69
CA VAL A 132 2.21 -1.78 -0.48
C VAL A 132 3.14 -2.16 -1.62
N LEU A 133 3.86 -1.17 -2.14
CA LEU A 133 4.97 -1.40 -3.04
C LEU A 133 6.19 -1.84 -2.22
N VAL A 134 6.59 -3.09 -2.41
CA VAL A 134 7.87 -3.63 -1.97
C VAL A 134 8.92 -3.13 -2.96
N ALA A 135 9.53 -1.99 -2.64
CA ALA A 135 10.34 -1.23 -3.60
C ALA A 135 11.82 -1.56 -3.48
N LYS A 136 12.41 -1.87 -4.63
CA LYS A 136 13.84 -2.08 -4.84
C LYS A 136 14.54 -3.01 -3.85
N PRO A 137 14.01 -4.22 -3.57
CA PRO A 137 14.89 -5.34 -3.31
C PRO A 137 15.95 -5.50 -4.42
N ILE A 138 17.22 -5.24 -4.08
CA ILE A 138 18.35 -5.65 -4.91
C ILE A 138 19.22 -6.65 -4.18
N ILE A 139 19.78 -7.60 -4.92
CA ILE A 139 20.49 -8.76 -4.39
C ILE A 139 21.90 -8.78 -4.94
N TYR A 140 22.88 -8.77 -4.04
CA TYR A 140 24.30 -8.98 -4.32
C TYR A 140 24.71 -10.38 -3.89
N LEU A 141 25.60 -11.00 -4.66
CA LEU A 141 26.11 -12.34 -4.40
C LEU A 141 27.64 -12.30 -4.35
N TYR A 142 28.20 -12.65 -3.19
CA TYR A 142 29.64 -12.68 -2.94
C TYR A 142 30.08 -14.12 -2.62
N PRO A 143 30.31 -14.97 -3.63
CA PRO A 143 30.88 -16.29 -3.41
C PRO A 143 32.37 -16.20 -3.05
N GLU A 144 32.93 -17.25 -2.44
CA GLU A 144 34.38 -17.27 -2.11
C GLU A 144 35.27 -17.47 -3.34
N LYS A 145 34.72 -18.09 -4.39
CA LYS A 145 35.34 -18.26 -5.71
C LYS A 145 34.29 -18.06 -6.78
N GLU A 146 34.73 -17.72 -7.98
CA GLU A 146 33.82 -17.60 -9.12
C GLU A 146 33.04 -18.91 -9.32
N GLN A 147 31.71 -18.81 -9.38
CA GLN A 147 30.84 -19.98 -9.53
C GLN A 147 29.48 -19.61 -10.12
N THR A 148 28.82 -20.59 -10.72
CA THR A 148 27.42 -20.46 -11.14
C THR A 148 26.49 -20.57 -9.94
N VAL A 149 25.58 -19.62 -9.81
CA VAL A 149 24.55 -19.56 -8.77
C VAL A 149 23.18 -19.54 -9.43
N GLN A 150 22.31 -20.44 -9.01
CA GLN A 150 20.88 -20.41 -9.30
C GLN A 150 20.18 -19.77 -8.10
N LEU A 151 19.41 -18.70 -8.33
CA LEU A 151 18.64 -18.00 -7.32
C LEU A 151 17.16 -18.03 -7.70
N THR A 152 16.32 -18.44 -6.76
CA THR A 152 14.85 -18.42 -6.89
C THR A 152 14.24 -17.56 -5.81
N LEU A 153 13.27 -16.73 -6.18
CA LEU A 153 12.46 -15.92 -5.31
C LEU A 153 11.05 -16.51 -5.24
N ASP A 154 10.64 -16.90 -4.03
CA ASP A 154 9.26 -17.23 -3.70
C ASP A 154 8.63 -16.03 -2.97
N PHE A 155 7.92 -15.21 -3.74
CA PHE A 155 7.24 -14.02 -3.23
C PHE A 155 5.73 -14.24 -3.26
N LYS A 156 5.08 -14.07 -2.11
CA LYS A 156 3.62 -14.22 -1.95
C LYS A 156 2.79 -13.11 -2.62
N GLY A 157 3.46 -12.08 -3.12
CA GLY A 157 2.84 -10.97 -3.83
C GLY A 157 2.97 -11.06 -5.34
N GLU A 158 2.66 -9.96 -6.00
CA GLU A 158 2.82 -9.82 -7.43
C GLU A 158 4.17 -9.17 -7.74
N LEU A 159 5.01 -9.82 -8.54
CA LEU A 159 6.22 -9.19 -9.09
C LEU A 159 5.82 -8.21 -10.19
N LEU A 160 6.27 -6.96 -10.07
CA LEU A 160 5.96 -5.93 -11.06
C LEU A 160 7.12 -5.75 -12.03
N ASN A 161 8.34 -5.57 -11.50
CA ASN A 161 9.53 -5.38 -12.29
C ASN A 161 10.63 -6.31 -11.81
N THR A 162 11.42 -6.83 -12.75
CA THR A 162 12.62 -7.62 -12.47
C THR A 162 13.71 -7.27 -13.46
N TYR A 163 14.95 -7.26 -13.00
CA TYR A 163 16.11 -7.07 -13.87
C TYR A 163 17.34 -7.82 -13.33
N PRO A 164 17.97 -8.73 -14.10
CA PRO A 164 17.54 -9.25 -15.41
C PRO A 164 16.13 -9.84 -15.40
N LYS A 165 15.56 -10.12 -16.57
CA LYS A 165 14.21 -10.70 -16.66
C LYS A 165 14.12 -11.97 -15.80
N TYR A 166 13.19 -11.99 -14.85
CA TYR A 166 12.92 -13.17 -14.03
C TYR A 166 12.10 -14.20 -14.82
N ASP A 167 12.57 -15.45 -14.80
CA ASP A 167 11.98 -16.56 -15.54
C ASP A 167 12.09 -17.83 -14.69
N ASN A 168 11.31 -17.87 -13.61
CA ASN A 168 11.33 -18.88 -12.55
C ASN A 168 12.68 -19.00 -11.81
N GLY A 169 13.50 -17.95 -11.88
CA GLY A 169 14.82 -17.89 -11.27
C GLY A 169 15.81 -17.09 -12.11
N TRP A 170 16.92 -16.72 -11.49
CA TRP A 170 18.12 -16.23 -12.17
C TRP A 170 19.21 -17.28 -12.09
N THR A 171 19.93 -17.48 -13.18
CA THR A 171 21.17 -18.27 -13.20
C THR A 171 22.30 -17.37 -13.65
N VAL A 172 23.22 -17.07 -12.74
CA VAL A 172 24.32 -16.14 -12.98
C VAL A 172 25.65 -16.78 -12.62
N LYS A 173 26.71 -16.41 -13.35
CA LYS A 173 28.09 -16.63 -12.90
C LYS A 173 28.47 -15.47 -11.99
N ALA A 174 28.60 -15.74 -10.69
CA ALA A 174 28.91 -14.75 -9.67
C ALA A 174 30.40 -14.79 -9.31
N SER A 175 31.00 -13.62 -9.16
CA SER A 175 32.41 -13.42 -8.78
C SER A 175 32.53 -12.90 -7.35
N PRO A 176 33.65 -13.16 -6.64
CA PRO A 176 33.83 -12.71 -5.25
C PRO A 176 33.75 -11.19 -5.04
N ASP A 177 33.95 -10.40 -6.09
CA ASP A 177 33.81 -8.94 -6.08
C ASP A 177 32.34 -8.45 -6.22
N GLY A 178 31.40 -9.36 -6.38
CA GLY A 178 29.96 -9.10 -6.54
C GLY A 178 29.50 -8.97 -7.98
N LYS A 179 30.41 -9.05 -8.97
CA LYS A 179 30.03 -8.99 -10.38
C LYS A 179 29.25 -10.24 -10.79
N LEU A 180 28.15 -10.06 -11.51
CA LEU A 180 27.31 -11.14 -12.01
C LEU A 180 27.33 -11.14 -13.54
N ILE A 181 27.46 -12.31 -14.16
CA ILE A 181 27.23 -12.51 -15.59
C ILE A 181 25.99 -13.38 -15.78
N ASP A 182 24.96 -12.87 -16.47
CA ASP A 182 23.79 -13.67 -16.82
C ASP A 182 24.20 -14.80 -17.78
N THR A 183 23.85 -16.03 -17.43
CA THR A 183 24.19 -17.21 -18.23
C THR A 183 23.38 -17.33 -19.51
N LYS A 184 22.24 -16.64 -19.64
CA LYS A 184 21.38 -16.68 -20.81
C LYS A 184 21.90 -15.81 -21.96
N ASP A 185 22.40 -14.61 -21.65
CA ASP A 185 22.81 -13.64 -22.67
C ASP A 185 24.24 -13.07 -22.50
N GLY A 186 24.96 -13.48 -21.45
CA GLY A 186 26.34 -13.07 -21.17
C GLY A 186 26.50 -11.64 -20.66
N ARG A 187 25.40 -10.93 -20.34
CA ARG A 187 25.48 -9.55 -19.85
C ARG A 187 26.00 -9.48 -18.43
N ALA A 188 26.74 -8.41 -18.15
CA ALA A 188 27.20 -8.10 -16.81
C ALA A 188 26.15 -7.30 -16.03
N HIS A 189 25.98 -7.66 -14.76
CA HIS A 189 25.09 -7.02 -13.81
C HIS A 189 25.82 -6.82 -12.48
N GLU A 190 25.53 -5.71 -11.81
CA GLU A 190 26.08 -5.41 -10.47
C GLU A 190 25.26 -6.04 -9.34
N TYR A 191 23.99 -6.32 -9.61
CA TYR A 191 23.03 -6.94 -8.71
C TYR A 191 21.84 -7.47 -9.50
N LEU A 192 21.06 -8.36 -8.87
CA LEU A 192 19.71 -8.72 -9.32
C LEU A 192 18.71 -7.76 -8.69
N PHE A 193 17.65 -7.40 -9.41
CA PHE A 193 16.63 -6.47 -8.95
C PHE A 193 15.24 -7.09 -9.09
N TRP A 194 14.41 -6.86 -8.07
CA TRP A 194 12.97 -7.02 -8.18
C TRP A 194 12.24 -5.92 -7.43
N ASP A 195 11.00 -5.66 -7.83
CA ASP A 195 10.01 -5.01 -6.99
C ASP A 195 8.66 -5.71 -7.16
N GLY A 196 7.76 -5.41 -6.26
CA GLY A 196 6.47 -6.05 -6.29
C GLY A 196 5.48 -5.41 -5.36
N THR A 197 4.31 -6.01 -5.32
CA THR A 197 3.18 -5.52 -4.56
C THR A 197 2.65 -6.60 -3.65
N TYR A 198 2.42 -6.23 -2.40
CA TYR A 198 1.84 -7.14 -1.40
C TYR A 198 0.90 -6.42 -0.46
N ASN A 199 -0.10 -7.14 0.05
CA ASN A 199 -1.04 -6.64 1.04
C ASN A 199 -0.71 -7.27 2.40
N PHE A 200 0.05 -6.53 3.22
CA PHE A 200 0.43 -6.98 4.55
C PHE A 200 -0.77 -6.98 5.51
N SER A 201 -0.72 -7.85 6.51
CA SER A 201 -1.73 -7.89 7.57
C SER A 201 -1.64 -6.64 8.47
N LYS A 202 -2.60 -6.44 9.37
CA LYS A 202 -2.53 -5.30 10.29
C LYS A 202 -1.40 -5.46 11.31
N GLU A 203 -1.15 -6.70 11.72
CA GLU A 203 -0.15 -7.10 12.69
C GLU A 203 1.27 -6.76 12.20
N HIS A 204 1.49 -6.79 10.88
CA HIS A 204 2.73 -6.35 10.25
C HIS A 204 3.13 -4.93 10.69
N TYR A 205 2.16 -4.03 10.84
CA TYR A 205 2.39 -2.62 11.20
C TYR A 205 2.33 -2.33 12.71
N ASP A 206 2.17 -3.35 13.55
CA ASP A 206 2.16 -3.23 15.01
C ASP A 206 3.59 -3.18 15.57
N TYR A 207 4.32 -2.12 15.16
CA TYR A 207 5.71 -1.92 15.53
C TYR A 207 5.88 -1.81 17.05
N LYS A 208 6.82 -2.59 17.59
CA LYS A 208 7.20 -2.52 19.02
C LYS A 208 8.39 -1.61 19.29
N SER A 209 9.12 -1.24 18.25
CA SER A 209 10.28 -0.34 18.31
C SER A 209 10.55 0.28 16.95
N GLY A 210 11.28 1.39 16.94
CA GLY A 210 11.76 2.03 15.72
C GLY A 210 12.48 3.32 16.02
N PHE A 211 12.84 4.06 14.98
CA PHE A 211 13.62 5.29 15.09
C PHE A 211 12.80 6.48 14.60
N TYR A 212 12.90 7.61 15.30
CA TYR A 212 12.30 8.87 14.88
C TYR A 212 13.41 9.80 14.42
N VAL A 213 13.54 9.97 13.11
CA VAL A 213 14.70 10.66 12.51
C VAL A 213 14.23 11.93 11.84
N LYS A 214 14.91 13.05 12.12
CA LYS A 214 14.67 14.35 11.47
C LYS A 214 15.41 14.39 10.14
N ARG A 215 14.90 15.16 9.18
CA ARG A 215 15.50 15.27 7.83
C ARG A 215 17.01 15.50 7.84
N LYS A 216 17.47 16.46 8.64
CA LYS A 216 18.89 16.80 8.75
C LYS A 216 19.80 15.67 9.28
N GLU A 217 19.22 14.64 9.89
CA GLU A 217 19.94 13.50 10.46
C GLU A 217 19.82 12.23 9.61
N TYR A 218 19.06 12.22 8.50
CA TYR A 218 18.83 10.99 7.72
C TYR A 218 20.12 10.35 7.21
N ILE A 219 21.03 11.14 6.64
CA ILE A 219 22.31 10.65 6.11
C ILE A 219 23.16 10.01 7.22
N PRO A 220 23.57 10.75 8.28
CA PRO A 220 24.41 10.16 9.33
C PRO A 220 23.72 9.01 10.06
N PHE A 221 22.38 9.05 10.20
CA PHE A 221 21.61 7.93 10.74
C PHE A 221 21.75 6.68 9.88
N LEU A 222 21.48 6.77 8.57
CA LEU A 222 21.52 5.62 7.66
C LEU A 222 22.95 5.07 7.54
N GLU A 223 23.95 5.93 7.35
CA GLU A 223 25.36 5.53 7.29
C GLU A 223 25.75 4.72 8.53
N SER A 224 25.41 5.24 9.72
CA SER A 224 25.71 4.57 10.99
C SER A 224 24.96 3.23 11.14
N LYS A 225 23.65 3.19 10.90
CA LYS A 225 22.85 1.98 11.13
C LYS A 225 23.15 0.88 10.12
N LEU A 226 23.30 1.20 8.83
CA LEU A 226 23.57 0.22 7.79
C LEU A 226 24.98 -0.40 7.95
N SER A 227 25.98 0.43 8.23
CA SER A 227 27.34 -0.04 8.56
C SER A 227 27.33 -0.95 9.80
N TYR A 228 26.62 -0.55 10.86
CA TYR A 228 26.49 -1.37 12.07
C TYR A 228 25.83 -2.73 11.81
N ILE A 229 24.80 -2.78 10.98
CA ILE A 229 24.10 -4.03 10.60
C ILE A 229 25.04 -4.98 9.85
N GLY A 230 25.97 -4.44 9.05
CA GLY A 230 27.00 -5.21 8.33
C GLY A 230 27.07 -4.96 6.82
N LEU A 231 26.37 -3.93 6.31
CA LEU A 231 26.48 -3.54 4.91
C LEU A 231 27.86 -2.95 4.64
N THR A 232 28.38 -3.21 3.44
CA THR A 232 29.57 -2.50 2.94
C THR A 232 29.24 -1.05 2.59
N GLU A 233 30.27 -0.21 2.44
CA GLU A 233 30.10 1.18 1.99
C GLU A 233 29.38 1.25 0.63
N ARG A 234 29.72 0.35 -0.29
CA ARG A 234 29.06 0.25 -1.60
C ARG A 234 27.56 -0.02 -1.47
N GLU A 235 27.19 -1.04 -0.71
CA GLU A 235 25.79 -1.42 -0.50
C GLU A 235 25.01 -0.31 0.22
N ALA A 236 25.60 0.31 1.24
CA ALA A 236 25.00 1.42 1.97
C ALA A 236 24.81 2.66 1.07
N ASN A 237 25.78 2.98 0.21
CA ASN A 237 25.66 4.09 -0.74
C ASN A 237 24.54 3.87 -1.75
N ASP A 238 24.40 2.66 -2.31
CA ASP A 238 23.31 2.34 -3.22
C ASP A 238 21.94 2.41 -2.51
N PHE A 239 21.86 1.94 -1.26
CA PHE A 239 20.67 2.02 -0.42
C PHE A 239 20.27 3.49 -0.16
N ILE A 240 21.21 4.29 0.33
CA ILE A 240 20.98 5.70 0.71
C ILE A 240 20.60 6.51 -0.52
N SER A 241 21.30 6.33 -1.64
CA SER A 241 21.05 7.09 -2.87
C SER A 241 19.63 6.87 -3.40
N TYR A 242 19.07 5.67 -3.20
CA TYR A 242 17.69 5.37 -3.59
C TYR A 242 16.66 5.92 -2.59
N TRP A 243 16.86 5.70 -1.30
CA TRP A 243 15.86 6.01 -0.28
C TRP A 243 15.87 7.46 0.20
N LEU A 244 17.01 8.14 0.12
CA LEU A 244 17.15 9.50 0.63
C LEU A 244 16.20 10.51 -0.03
N PRO A 245 15.97 10.51 -1.37
CA PRO A 245 14.97 11.36 -1.99
C PRO A 245 13.55 11.16 -1.42
N GLU A 246 13.16 9.91 -1.16
CA GLU A 246 11.84 9.57 -0.62
C GLU A 246 11.71 9.99 0.85
N LEU A 247 12.74 9.72 1.66
CA LEU A 247 12.80 10.18 3.06
C LEU A 247 12.75 11.71 3.16
N ASN A 248 13.43 12.43 2.26
CA ASN A 248 13.49 13.89 2.26
C ASN A 248 12.13 14.56 2.00
N LYS A 249 11.14 13.85 1.47
CA LYS A 249 9.74 14.33 1.40
C LYS A 249 9.15 14.57 2.79
N ASN A 250 9.71 13.95 3.83
CA ASN A 250 9.27 14.05 5.21
C ASN A 250 10.22 14.91 6.05
N GLU A 251 9.67 15.81 6.88
CA GLU A 251 10.44 16.54 7.90
C GLU A 251 10.98 15.60 8.99
N ILE A 252 10.15 14.63 9.38
CA ILE A 252 10.44 13.62 10.38
C ILE A 252 9.82 12.31 9.90
N SER A 253 10.63 11.25 9.88
CA SER A 253 10.16 9.90 9.58
C SER A 253 10.29 9.01 10.81
N PHE A 254 9.26 8.17 11.04
CA PHE A 254 9.45 6.93 11.79
C PHE A 254 10.07 5.91 10.83
N ILE A 255 11.13 5.24 11.25
CA ILE A 255 11.87 4.24 10.46
C ILE A 255 11.94 2.94 11.27
N HIS A 256 11.62 1.83 10.62
CA HIS A 256 11.75 0.48 11.16
C HIS A 256 12.56 -0.37 10.19
N PHE A 257 13.53 -1.13 10.71
CA PHE A 257 14.30 -2.07 9.91
C PHE A 257 13.90 -3.50 10.25
N ARG A 258 13.52 -4.25 9.22
CA ARG A 258 13.37 -5.71 9.26
C ARG A 258 14.66 -6.35 8.77
N ILE A 259 15.22 -7.24 9.58
CA ILE A 259 16.51 -7.87 9.31
C ILE A 259 16.32 -9.39 9.23
N ASN A 260 16.64 -10.00 8.09
CA ASN A 260 16.57 -11.45 7.86
C ASN A 260 15.21 -12.11 8.19
N ASP A 261 14.10 -11.36 8.17
CA ASP A 261 12.75 -11.87 8.48
C ASP A 261 11.94 -12.27 7.24
N ASN A 262 12.57 -12.24 6.06
CA ASN A 262 11.94 -12.50 4.77
C ASN A 262 10.79 -11.53 4.43
N ILE A 263 10.92 -10.25 4.83
CA ILE A 263 9.90 -9.21 4.65
C ILE A 263 8.59 -9.70 5.28
N ASP A 264 8.62 -9.94 6.59
CA ASP A 264 7.50 -10.54 7.34
C ASP A 264 7.02 -11.88 6.74
N ASN A 265 7.97 -12.76 6.40
CA ASN A 265 7.70 -14.09 5.82
C ASN A 265 6.89 -14.05 4.50
N THR A 266 7.10 -13.03 3.67
CA THR A 266 6.43 -12.88 2.37
C THR A 266 7.34 -13.13 1.18
N ALA A 267 8.65 -12.99 1.33
CA ALA A 267 9.63 -13.10 0.25
C ALA A 267 10.81 -13.99 0.64
N PHE A 268 10.88 -15.22 0.12
CA PHE A 268 11.92 -16.19 0.42
C PHE A 268 12.90 -16.30 -0.75
N ILE A 269 14.20 -16.21 -0.45
CA ILE A 269 15.26 -16.42 -1.43
C ILE A 269 15.90 -17.79 -1.17
N SER A 270 16.04 -18.58 -2.22
CA SER A 270 16.81 -19.83 -2.21
C SER A 270 17.93 -19.77 -3.24
N CYS A 271 19.11 -20.29 -2.87
CA CYS A 271 20.28 -20.33 -3.73
C CYS A 271 20.89 -21.73 -3.81
N VAL A 272 21.35 -22.08 -5.01
CA VAL A 272 22.20 -23.25 -5.25
C VAL A 272 23.45 -22.80 -6.00
N PRO A 273 24.66 -22.92 -5.41
CA PRO A 273 24.94 -23.38 -4.04
C PRO A 273 24.41 -22.42 -2.95
N LYS A 274 24.29 -22.92 -1.71
CA LYS A 274 23.87 -22.12 -0.55
C LYS A 274 24.98 -21.15 -0.13
N PHE A 275 24.57 -19.97 0.32
CA PHE A 275 25.48 -18.98 0.90
C PHE A 275 25.60 -19.18 2.42
N ASN A 276 26.77 -18.89 2.98
CA ASN A 276 27.04 -19.07 4.40
C ASN A 276 26.38 -17.96 5.24
N THR A 277 26.40 -16.74 4.73
CA THR A 277 25.83 -15.57 5.39
C THR A 277 24.72 -14.97 4.53
N HIS A 278 23.57 -14.72 5.15
CA HIS A 278 22.49 -13.91 4.57
C HIS A 278 22.39 -12.60 5.34
N LEU A 279 22.35 -11.49 4.61
CA LEU A 279 22.23 -10.13 5.13
C LEU A 279 21.12 -9.40 4.37
N ARG A 280 19.89 -9.52 4.87
CA ARG A 280 18.70 -8.93 4.25
C ARG A 280 18.20 -7.77 5.09
N VAL A 281 18.17 -6.57 4.52
CA VAL A 281 17.73 -5.33 5.20
C VAL A 281 16.54 -4.74 4.47
N TYR A 282 15.39 -4.70 5.13
CA TYR A 282 14.19 -4.11 4.59
C TYR A 282 13.76 -2.92 5.45
N MET A 283 13.72 -1.72 4.87
CA MET A 283 13.37 -0.50 5.60
C MET A 283 11.94 -0.08 5.33
N GLU A 284 11.19 0.10 6.41
CA GLU A 284 9.87 0.71 6.37
C GLU A 284 9.94 2.09 6.98
N PHE A 285 9.34 3.07 6.34
CA PHE A 285 9.27 4.42 6.91
C PHE A 285 7.94 5.10 6.65
N LYS A 286 7.58 6.02 7.53
CA LYS A 286 6.39 6.87 7.37
C LYS A 286 6.60 8.26 7.94
N SER A 287 5.94 9.23 7.33
CA SER A 287 5.89 10.60 7.84
C SER A 287 5.17 10.67 9.18
N VAL A 288 5.78 11.35 10.16
CA VAL A 288 5.20 11.50 11.50
C VAL A 288 5.26 12.95 12.00
N SER A 289 4.32 13.30 12.87
CA SER A 289 4.31 14.62 13.50
C SER A 289 5.34 14.70 14.64
N LYS A 290 5.77 15.92 14.99
CA LYS A 290 6.64 16.15 16.17
C LYS A 290 6.08 15.56 17.48
N LYS A 291 4.75 15.48 17.61
CA LYS A 291 4.07 14.94 18.80
C LYS A 291 4.24 13.43 18.94
N SER A 292 4.60 12.74 17.86
CA SER A 292 4.74 11.28 17.83
C SER A 292 6.15 10.81 18.20
N ILE A 293 7.12 11.72 18.31
CA ILE A 293 8.51 11.39 18.67
C ILE A 293 8.54 10.72 20.05
N GLY A 294 9.28 9.62 20.16
CA GLY A 294 9.49 8.91 21.43
C GLY A 294 8.31 8.02 21.86
N ALA A 295 7.31 7.82 21.00
CA ALA A 295 6.18 6.95 21.32
C ALA A 295 6.54 5.46 21.40
N LEU A 296 7.69 5.07 20.83
CA LEU A 296 8.22 3.71 20.88
C LEU A 296 9.71 3.75 21.24
N PRO A 297 10.25 2.71 21.91
CA PRO A 297 11.69 2.60 22.15
C PRO A 297 12.47 2.41 20.85
N GLU A 298 13.75 2.76 20.86
CA GLU A 298 14.65 2.49 19.74
C GLU A 298 14.83 0.99 19.51
N THR A 299 14.83 0.56 18.24
CA THR A 299 15.07 -0.84 17.87
C THR A 299 16.52 -1.22 18.17
N LYS A 300 16.71 -2.36 18.83
CA LYS A 300 18.02 -2.99 18.93
C LYS A 300 18.30 -3.74 17.63
N LEU A 301 19.20 -3.20 16.81
CA LEU A 301 19.59 -3.83 15.56
C LEU A 301 20.62 -4.94 15.84
N PRO A 302 20.56 -6.06 15.11
CA PRO A 302 21.63 -7.05 15.14
C PRO A 302 22.86 -6.54 14.37
N LYS A 303 24.03 -7.04 14.73
CA LYS A 303 25.25 -6.94 13.93
C LYS A 303 25.51 -8.29 13.28
N ILE A 304 25.58 -8.32 11.94
CA ILE A 304 25.79 -9.55 11.18
C ILE A 304 27.24 -9.60 10.71
N GLU A 305 27.96 -10.65 11.11
CA GLU A 305 29.33 -10.89 10.65
C GLU A 305 29.33 -11.61 9.30
N ARG A 306 30.07 -11.06 8.34
CA ARG A 306 30.22 -11.64 7.00
C ARG A 306 31.24 -12.78 7.04
N LYS A 307 30.76 -14.03 7.04
CA LYS A 307 31.61 -15.24 7.05
C LYS A 307 31.34 -16.11 5.83
N GLY A 308 32.41 -16.58 5.18
CA GLY A 308 32.33 -17.36 3.94
C GLY A 308 31.63 -16.60 2.82
N SER A 309 30.87 -17.32 2.00
CA SER A 309 30.05 -16.70 0.96
C SER A 309 28.89 -15.88 1.56
N VAL A 310 28.64 -14.68 0.99
CA VAL A 310 27.62 -13.73 1.48
C VAL A 310 26.57 -13.41 0.42
N LEU A 311 25.30 -13.53 0.77
CA LEU A 311 24.17 -12.96 0.03
C LEU A 311 23.69 -11.72 0.76
N VAL A 312 23.65 -10.59 0.07
CA VAL A 312 23.07 -9.34 0.60
C VAL A 312 21.83 -9.01 -0.19
N GLU A 313 20.73 -8.71 0.50
CA GLU A 313 19.58 -8.06 -0.12
C GLU A 313 19.25 -6.80 0.67
N TRP A 314 18.92 -5.71 -0.02
CA TRP A 314 18.26 -4.61 0.66
C TRP A 314 17.10 -4.08 -0.17
N GLY A 315 16.09 -3.56 0.52
CA GLY A 315 14.90 -2.95 -0.07
C GLY A 315 14.11 -2.17 0.97
N GLY A 316 12.86 -1.84 0.67
CA GLY A 316 12.00 -1.16 1.64
C GLY A 316 10.63 -0.77 1.11
N ALA A 317 9.89 -0.01 1.91
CA ALA A 317 8.61 0.58 1.55
C ALA A 317 8.35 1.89 2.30
N GLU A 318 7.70 2.84 1.61
CA GLU A 318 7.01 3.93 2.27
C GLU A 318 5.64 3.43 2.76
N ILE A 319 5.40 3.53 4.06
CA ILE A 319 4.11 3.21 4.67
C ILE A 319 3.29 4.49 4.76
N ARG A 320 2.24 4.58 3.95
CA ARG A 320 1.38 5.76 3.95
C ARG A 320 0.42 5.72 5.14
N ASN A 321 0.15 6.88 5.74
CA ASN A 321 -0.63 6.96 6.99
C ASN A 321 -2.10 6.55 6.81
N ASP A 322 -2.65 6.67 5.60
CA ASP A 322 -3.98 6.18 5.22
C ASP A 322 -4.09 4.65 5.23
N LEU A 323 -2.96 3.93 5.12
CA LEU A 323 -2.90 2.47 5.23
C LEU A 323 -3.11 1.98 6.67
N LEU A 324 -2.82 2.82 7.66
CA LEU A 324 -2.72 2.45 9.08
C LEU A 324 -3.92 2.86 9.94
N THR A 325 -4.86 3.64 9.40
CA THR A 325 -6.02 4.10 10.17
C THR A 325 -7.24 3.17 9.97
N PRO A 326 -7.83 2.60 11.04
CA PRO A 326 -9.00 1.73 10.95
C PRO A 326 -10.24 2.45 10.46
#